data_AF-A0A516SKJ4-F1
#
_entry.id   AF-A0A516SKJ4-F1
#
_cell.length_a   1.000
_cell.length_b   1.000
_cell.length_c   1.000
_cell.angle_alpha   90.00
_cell.angle_beta   90.00
_cell.angle_gamma   90.00
#
_symmetry.space_group_name_H-M   'P 1'
#
loop_
_entity.id
_entity.type
_entity.pdbx_description
1 polymer ?
#
loop_
_entity_poly.entity_id
_entity_poly.type
_entity_poly.pdbx_seq_one_letter_code
_entity_poly.pdbx_strand_id
1 'polypeptide(L)'
;MLYAITGHDAPDSLAARLANRPAHLARLHALQEQGRLVLAGPFPAIDAPDPGPAGFSGSLIVAEFDCLADAQAWADADPYLTAAVYQRVEVRPFKNGIADVNTIEQIHEKLADLCPLVLELRDDSGKHVGHAGAASGGGHFQLRIVSERFAGLKPVARHRLVYETLGELMRRDIHALAIDARAPGEDA
;
A
#
# COMPACT_ATOMS: atom_id res chain seq x y z
N MET A 1 13.99 2.30 1.49
CA MET A 1 13.34 2.76 0.22
C MET A 1 12.78 1.56 -0.51
N LEU A 2 11.66 1.70 -1.23
CA LEU A 2 11.11 0.60 -2.03
C LEU A 2 11.89 0.40 -3.34
N TYR A 3 12.01 -0.86 -3.74
CA TYR A 3 12.59 -1.27 -5.01
C TYR A 3 11.67 -2.28 -5.67
N ALA A 4 11.47 -2.12 -6.98
CA ALA A 4 10.78 -3.10 -7.82
C ALA A 4 11.84 -4.01 -8.45
N ILE A 5 11.73 -5.30 -8.17
CA ILE A 5 12.58 -6.37 -8.69
C ILE A 5 11.74 -7.20 -9.65
N THR A 6 12.17 -7.25 -10.91
CA THR A 6 11.49 -7.99 -11.98
C THR A 6 12.40 -9.09 -12.48
N GLY A 7 12.04 -10.35 -12.20
CA GLY A 7 12.68 -11.52 -12.77
C GLY A 7 11.99 -11.92 -14.06
N HIS A 8 12.75 -12.28 -15.09
CA HIS A 8 12.24 -12.76 -16.38
C HIS A 8 12.61 -14.23 -16.54
N ASP A 9 11.61 -15.09 -16.63
CA ASP A 9 11.82 -16.53 -16.74
C ASP A 9 12.45 -16.87 -18.10
N ALA A 10 13.37 -17.84 -18.10
CA ALA A 10 13.90 -18.45 -19.31
C ALA A 10 12.83 -19.35 -19.96
N PRO A 11 12.89 -19.59 -21.29
CA PRO A 11 12.06 -20.59 -21.95
C PRO A 11 12.17 -21.96 -21.27
N ASP A 12 11.06 -22.70 -21.21
CA ASP A 12 10.97 -24.06 -20.69
C ASP A 12 11.49 -24.25 -19.23
N SER A 13 11.51 -23.18 -18.44
CA SER A 13 12.05 -23.18 -17.07
C SER A 13 11.10 -23.69 -15.98
N LEU A 14 9.86 -24.06 -16.32
CA LEU A 14 8.81 -24.39 -15.33
C LEU A 14 9.25 -25.49 -14.34
N ALA A 15 9.90 -26.55 -14.81
CA ALA A 15 10.36 -27.63 -13.93
C ALA A 15 11.42 -27.14 -12.93
N ALA A 16 12.40 -26.37 -13.40
CA ALA A 16 13.42 -25.76 -12.54
C ALA A 16 12.80 -24.77 -11.55
N ARG A 17 11.80 -24.01 -11.99
CA ARG A 17 11.04 -23.08 -11.14
C ARG A 17 10.34 -23.80 -10.00
N LEU A 18 9.63 -24.88 -10.29
CA LEU A 18 8.94 -25.67 -9.26
C LEU A 18 9.94 -26.29 -8.27
N ALA A 19 11.08 -26.80 -8.76
CA ALA A 19 12.11 -27.38 -7.90
C ALA A 19 12.77 -26.36 -6.94
N ASN A 20 12.94 -25.11 -7.38
CA ASN A 20 13.61 -24.06 -6.60
C ASN A 20 12.65 -23.12 -5.86
N ARG A 21 11.35 -23.25 -6.10
CA ARG A 21 10.31 -22.44 -5.46
C ARG A 21 10.40 -22.42 -3.93
N PRO A 22 10.63 -23.53 -3.21
CA PRO A 22 10.71 -23.48 -1.74
C PRO A 22 11.84 -22.57 -1.25
N ALA A 23 13.02 -22.63 -1.87
CA ALA A 23 14.15 -21.78 -1.51
C ALA A 23 13.90 -20.31 -1.84
N HIS A 24 13.29 -20.02 -2.99
CA HIS A 24 12.89 -18.67 -3.36
C HIS A 24 11.86 -18.08 -2.37
N LEU A 25 10.81 -18.84 -2.03
CA LEU A 25 9.77 -18.41 -1.09
C LEU A 25 10.32 -18.14 0.32
N ALA A 26 11.32 -18.92 0.78
CA ALA A 26 11.94 -18.69 2.08
C ALA A 26 12.55 -17.28 2.21
N ARG A 27 13.12 -16.75 1.12
CA ARG A 27 13.69 -15.39 1.08
C ARG A 27 12.60 -14.32 1.15
N LEU A 28 11.47 -14.55 0.48
CA LEU A 28 10.31 -13.66 0.52
C LEU A 28 9.65 -13.66 1.90
N HIS A 29 9.52 -14.82 2.54
CA HIS A 29 9.03 -14.91 3.91
C HIS A 29 9.94 -14.16 4.89
N ALA A 30 11.26 -14.24 4.74
CA ALA A 30 12.17 -13.46 5.56
C ALA A 30 11.96 -11.94 5.42
N LEU A 31 11.74 -11.44 4.19
CA LEU A 31 11.38 -10.02 3.98
C LEU A 31 10.02 -9.66 4.57
N GLN A 32 9.05 -10.58 4.50
CA GLN A 32 7.72 -10.40 5.09
C GLN A 32 7.78 -10.34 6.62
N GLU A 33 8.52 -11.24 7.26
CA GLU A 33 8.72 -11.27 8.72
C GLU A 33 9.43 -10.00 9.22
N GLN A 34 10.30 -9.41 8.39
CA GLN A 34 10.94 -8.12 8.68
C GLN A 34 10.04 -6.91 8.42
N GLY A 35 8.82 -7.10 7.91
CA GLY A 35 7.92 -6.01 7.51
C GLY A 35 8.39 -5.22 6.29
N ARG A 36 9.32 -5.78 5.49
CA ARG A 36 9.93 -5.11 4.33
C ARG A 36 9.29 -5.48 3.00
N LEU A 37 8.48 -6.54 2.94
CA LEU A 37 7.82 -6.98 1.71
C LEU A 37 6.47 -6.28 1.53
N VAL A 38 6.27 -5.62 0.40
CA VAL A 38 4.97 -5.02 0.02
C VAL A 38 4.13 -6.04 -0.74
N LEU A 39 4.69 -6.63 -1.79
CA LEU A 39 4.05 -7.69 -2.58
C LEU A 39 5.10 -8.52 -3.30
N ALA A 40 4.77 -9.77 -3.57
CA ALA A 40 5.51 -10.62 -4.48
C ALA A 40 4.59 -11.61 -5.18
N GLY A 41 4.86 -11.90 -6.45
CA GLY A 41 4.07 -12.86 -7.22
C GLY A 41 4.68 -13.18 -8.58
N PRO A 42 4.31 -14.33 -9.16
CA PRO A 42 4.72 -14.68 -10.52
C PRO A 42 3.88 -13.93 -11.56
N PHE A 43 4.41 -13.80 -12.78
CA PHE A 43 3.63 -13.43 -13.95
C PHE A 43 3.21 -14.70 -14.71
N PRO A 44 1.94 -15.12 -14.68
CA PRO A 44 1.46 -16.21 -15.53
C PRO A 44 1.80 -15.97 -17.00
N ALA A 45 2.17 -17.03 -17.73
CA ALA A 45 2.49 -16.91 -19.17
C ALA A 45 1.23 -16.73 -20.05
N ILE A 46 0.06 -16.99 -19.48
CA ILE A 46 -1.26 -16.81 -20.09
C ILE A 46 -2.18 -16.06 -19.12
N ASP A 47 -3.29 -15.53 -19.60
CA ASP A 47 -4.27 -14.81 -18.78
C ASP A 47 -5.12 -15.78 -17.91
N ALA A 48 -4.46 -16.41 -16.94
CA ALA A 48 -5.06 -17.33 -15.98
C ALA A 48 -4.28 -17.32 -14.66
N PRO A 49 -4.95 -17.31 -13.49
CA PRO A 49 -4.27 -17.41 -12.19
C PRO A 49 -3.44 -18.69 -12.02
N ASP A 50 -3.93 -19.81 -12.56
CA ASP A 50 -3.19 -21.06 -12.69
C ASP A 50 -2.92 -21.33 -14.19
N PRO A 51 -1.71 -21.05 -14.67
CA PRO A 51 -1.35 -21.25 -16.07
C PRO A 51 -1.06 -22.72 -16.43
N GLY A 52 -1.08 -23.63 -15.45
CA GLY A 52 -0.75 -25.05 -15.63
C GLY A 52 0.57 -25.24 -16.38
N PRO A 53 0.61 -26.04 -17.48
CA PRO A 53 1.83 -26.32 -18.21
C PRO A 53 2.40 -25.12 -18.97
N ALA A 54 1.60 -24.07 -19.21
CA ALA A 54 2.11 -22.84 -19.85
C ALA A 54 3.12 -22.11 -18.95
N GLY A 55 3.08 -22.35 -17.63
CA GLY A 55 4.05 -21.81 -16.69
C GLY A 55 3.99 -20.29 -16.56
N PHE A 56 5.14 -19.69 -16.32
CA PHE A 56 5.26 -18.27 -15.94
C PHE A 56 6.29 -17.58 -16.82
N SER A 57 6.11 -16.27 -17.02
CA SER A 57 7.02 -15.42 -17.80
C SER A 57 8.00 -14.65 -16.92
N GLY A 58 7.86 -14.74 -15.59
CA GLY A 58 8.69 -13.98 -14.67
C GLY A 58 8.08 -13.84 -13.29
N SER A 59 8.56 -12.86 -12.54
CA SER A 59 8.05 -12.49 -11.22
C SER A 59 8.22 -11.01 -10.93
N LEU A 60 7.34 -10.48 -10.09
CA LEU A 60 7.45 -9.17 -9.48
C LEU A 60 7.65 -9.31 -7.98
N ILE A 61 8.59 -8.55 -7.45
CA ILE A 61 8.78 -8.35 -6.02
C ILE A 61 8.90 -6.85 -5.78
N VAL A 62 8.15 -6.32 -4.82
CA VAL A 62 8.30 -4.94 -4.34
C VAL A 62 8.62 -5.01 -2.86
N ALA A 63 9.82 -4.56 -2.49
CA ALA A 63 10.31 -4.65 -1.12
C ALA A 63 11.22 -3.48 -0.77
N GLU A 64 11.39 -3.26 0.54
CA GLU A 64 12.26 -2.24 1.10
C GLU A 64 13.70 -2.71 1.23
N PHE A 65 14.64 -1.92 0.73
CA PHE A 65 16.08 -2.05 0.94
C PHE A 65 16.71 -0.73 1.40
N ASP A 66 17.89 -0.79 2.00
CA ASP A 66 18.59 0.39 2.50
C ASP A 66 19.16 1.21 1.34
N CYS A 67 19.65 0.53 0.30
CA CYS A 67 20.03 1.16 -0.97
C CYS A 67 19.85 0.24 -2.19
N LEU A 68 20.08 0.79 -3.40
CA LEU A 68 19.97 0.04 -4.65
C LEU A 68 20.96 -1.12 -4.72
N ALA A 69 22.18 -0.94 -4.16
CA ALA A 69 23.19 -1.99 -4.16
C ALA A 69 22.76 -3.20 -3.32
N ASP A 70 22.12 -2.97 -2.17
CA ASP A 70 21.59 -4.06 -1.33
C ASP A 70 20.44 -4.80 -2.01
N ALA A 71 19.55 -4.06 -2.67
CA ALA A 71 18.47 -4.65 -3.47
C ALA A 71 19.01 -5.50 -4.63
N GLN A 72 20.05 -5.02 -5.33
CA GLN A 72 20.70 -5.75 -6.42
C GLN A 72 21.42 -7.00 -5.91
N ALA A 73 22.20 -6.89 -4.84
CA ALA A 73 22.88 -8.05 -4.25
C ALA A 73 21.89 -9.11 -3.76
N TRP A 74 20.75 -8.68 -3.19
CA TRP A 74 19.66 -9.59 -2.84
C TRP A 74 19.04 -10.22 -4.10
N ALA A 75 18.80 -9.46 -5.17
CA ALA A 75 18.27 -10.02 -6.41
C ALA A 75 19.22 -11.05 -7.05
N ASP A 76 20.51 -10.76 -7.10
CA ASP A 76 21.55 -11.61 -7.71
C ASP A 76 21.76 -12.94 -6.97
N ALA A 77 21.46 -12.97 -5.67
CA ALA A 77 21.53 -14.17 -4.84
C ALA A 77 20.28 -15.06 -4.93
N ASP A 78 19.34 -14.79 -5.84
CA ASP A 78 18.12 -15.59 -5.95
C ASP A 78 18.36 -17.01 -6.49
N PRO A 79 17.79 -18.05 -5.85
CA PRO A 79 17.83 -19.42 -6.36
C PRO A 79 17.38 -19.52 -7.82
N TYR A 80 16.40 -18.72 -8.25
CA TYR A 80 15.94 -18.72 -9.63
C TYR A 80 16.98 -18.21 -10.62
N LEU A 81 17.90 -17.31 -10.26
CA LEU A 81 19.04 -16.98 -11.15
C LEU A 81 20.03 -18.15 -11.20
N THR A 82 20.43 -18.67 -10.04
CA THR A 82 21.44 -19.74 -9.97
C THR A 82 20.99 -21.04 -10.65
N ALA A 83 19.67 -21.31 -10.65
CA ALA A 83 19.06 -22.47 -11.28
C ALA A 83 18.61 -22.21 -12.74
N ALA A 84 19.01 -21.08 -13.34
CA ALA A 84 18.63 -20.67 -14.70
C ALA A 84 17.11 -20.62 -14.94
N VAL A 85 16.33 -20.39 -13.88
CA VAL A 85 14.90 -20.07 -14.00
C VAL A 85 14.77 -18.66 -14.53
N TYR A 86 15.46 -17.69 -13.95
CA TYR A 86 15.54 -16.34 -14.50
C TYR A 86 16.67 -16.25 -15.53
N GLN A 87 16.34 -15.81 -16.73
CA GLN A 87 17.35 -15.40 -17.72
C GLN A 87 17.89 -13.98 -17.47
N ARG A 88 17.11 -13.15 -16.76
CA ARG A 88 17.43 -11.76 -16.47
C ARG A 88 16.68 -11.31 -15.21
N VAL A 89 17.33 -10.45 -14.41
CA VAL A 89 16.68 -9.67 -13.35
C VAL A 89 16.91 -8.19 -13.57
N GLU A 90 15.90 -7.37 -13.27
CA GLU A 90 16.00 -5.90 -13.24
C GLU A 90 15.62 -5.39 -11.87
N VAL A 91 16.42 -4.48 -11.32
CA VAL A 91 16.14 -3.80 -10.05
C VAL A 91 16.03 -2.30 -10.30
N ARG A 92 14.93 -1.70 -9.88
CA ARG A 92 14.65 -0.28 -10.06
C ARG A 92 14.17 0.35 -8.75
N PRO A 93 14.64 1.56 -8.39
CA PRO A 93 14.00 2.34 -7.33
C PRO A 93 12.52 2.50 -7.64
N PHE A 94 11.67 2.28 -6.64
CA PHE A 94 10.23 2.35 -6.78
C PHE A 94 9.67 3.35 -5.78
N LYS A 95 8.80 4.24 -6.25
CA LYS A 95 8.00 5.11 -5.40
C LYS A 95 6.55 4.69 -5.58
N ASN A 96 5.87 4.33 -4.49
CA ASN A 96 4.43 4.10 -4.55
C ASN A 96 3.74 5.41 -4.97
N GLY A 97 3.05 5.37 -6.11
CA GLY A 97 2.49 6.56 -6.78
C GLY A 97 1.06 6.89 -6.34
N ILE A 98 0.41 5.99 -5.63
CA ILE A 98 -0.87 6.24 -4.97
C ILE A 98 -0.52 6.52 -3.50
N ALA A 99 -0.85 7.71 -3.03
CA ALA A 99 -0.81 8.01 -1.60
C ALA A 99 -1.66 6.96 -0.91
N ASP A 100 -0.97 6.07 -0.19
CA ASP A 100 -1.50 5.06 0.71
C ASP A 100 -2.96 4.66 0.47
N VAL A 101 -3.15 3.50 -0.16
CA VAL A 101 -4.38 2.69 -0.04
C VAL A 101 -4.76 2.48 1.45
N ASN A 102 -3.86 2.82 2.39
CA ASN A 102 -4.04 2.79 3.83
C ASN A 102 -4.62 4.08 4.46
N THR A 103 -4.46 5.30 3.92
CA THR A 103 -4.89 6.50 4.69
C THR A 103 -6.40 6.60 4.84
N ILE A 104 -7.17 6.31 3.78
CA ILE A 104 -8.64 6.25 3.84
C ILE A 104 -9.09 5.14 4.81
N GLU A 105 -8.46 3.96 4.73
CA GLU A 105 -8.77 2.84 5.62
C GLU A 105 -8.43 3.15 7.08
N GLN A 106 -7.29 3.76 7.35
CA GLN A 106 -6.86 4.20 8.69
C GLN A 106 -7.77 5.29 9.26
N ILE A 107 -8.21 6.24 8.43
CA ILE A 107 -9.20 7.25 8.83
C ILE A 107 -10.51 6.55 9.22
N HIS A 108 -10.99 5.60 8.42
CA HIS A 108 -12.19 4.82 8.74
C HIS A 108 -12.02 4.00 10.02
N GLU A 109 -10.92 3.27 10.17
CA GLU A 109 -10.63 2.43 11.33
C GLU A 109 -10.60 3.28 12.61
N LYS A 110 -9.87 4.41 12.61
CA LYS A 110 -9.81 5.29 13.78
C LYS A 110 -11.16 5.91 14.10
N LEU A 111 -11.89 6.39 13.09
CA LEU A 111 -13.19 7.03 13.32
C LEU A 111 -14.27 6.04 13.75
N ALA A 112 -14.05 4.72 13.62
CA ALA A 112 -14.92 3.70 14.20
C ALA A 112 -15.03 3.82 15.73
N ASP A 113 -14.02 4.37 16.42
CA ASP A 113 -14.05 4.63 17.87
C ASP A 113 -15.15 5.64 18.26
N LEU A 114 -15.56 6.49 17.33
CA LEU A 114 -16.69 7.40 17.53
C LEU A 114 -18.04 6.72 17.31
N CYS A 115 -18.07 5.43 16.95
CA CYS A 115 -19.28 4.66 16.66
C CYS A 115 -20.28 5.41 15.76
N PRO A 116 -19.88 5.85 14.56
CA PRO A 116 -20.72 6.66 13.71
C PRO A 116 -21.91 5.87 13.14
N LEU A 117 -23.07 6.54 13.06
CA LEU A 117 -24.23 6.07 12.29
C LEU A 117 -24.07 6.34 10.79
N VAL A 118 -23.35 7.42 10.45
CA VAL A 118 -22.98 7.78 9.07
C VAL A 118 -21.50 8.12 9.06
N LEU A 119 -20.76 7.53 8.14
CA LEU A 119 -19.35 7.84 7.90
C LEU A 119 -19.12 7.85 6.39
N GLU A 120 -19.01 9.06 5.83
CA GLU A 120 -18.71 9.26 4.41
C GLU A 120 -17.39 10.03 4.31
N LEU A 121 -16.39 9.40 3.69
CA LEU A 121 -15.09 10.01 3.43
C LEU A 121 -14.88 10.12 1.92
N ARG A 122 -14.57 11.33 1.46
CA ARG A 122 -14.22 11.61 0.07
C ARG A 122 -12.79 12.09 -0.01
N ASP A 123 -12.02 11.48 -0.90
CA ASP A 123 -10.68 11.90 -1.25
C ASP A 123 -10.71 12.90 -2.41
N ASP A 124 -10.22 14.11 -2.15
CA ASP A 124 -10.07 15.20 -3.10
C ASP A 124 -8.60 15.51 -3.42
N SER A 125 -7.66 14.66 -2.97
CA SER A 125 -6.21 14.84 -3.14
C SER A 125 -5.77 15.00 -4.61
N GLY A 126 -6.51 14.40 -5.54
CA GLY A 126 -6.24 14.50 -6.98
C GLY A 126 -6.57 15.86 -7.62
N LYS A 127 -7.32 16.75 -6.94
CA LYS A 127 -7.73 18.05 -7.51
C LYS A 127 -6.62 19.11 -7.56
N HIS A 128 -5.43 18.82 -7.03
CA HIS A 128 -4.32 19.78 -6.90
C HIS A 128 -2.99 19.35 -7.55
N VAL A 129 -3.02 18.41 -8.52
CA VAL A 129 -1.83 18.07 -9.32
C VAL A 129 -1.29 19.34 -10.00
N GLY A 130 -0.20 19.92 -9.46
CA GLY A 130 0.47 21.12 -9.99
C GLY A 130 0.45 22.39 -9.11
N HIS A 131 -0.15 22.38 -7.91
CA HIS A 131 -0.15 23.54 -6.99
C HIS A 131 0.77 23.37 -5.78
N ALA A 132 1.13 24.48 -5.12
CA ALA A 132 2.10 24.55 -4.01
C ALA A 132 1.78 23.64 -2.81
N GLY A 133 0.50 23.26 -2.60
CA GLY A 133 0.08 22.29 -1.58
C GLY A 133 0.48 20.83 -1.87
N ALA A 134 0.90 20.50 -3.09
CA ALA A 134 1.45 19.19 -3.43
C ALA A 134 2.83 18.95 -2.77
N ALA A 135 3.48 19.99 -2.24
CA ALA A 135 4.80 19.92 -1.64
C ALA A 135 4.80 19.37 -0.19
N SER A 136 3.67 19.42 0.53
CA SER A 136 3.55 18.90 1.90
C SER A 136 3.22 17.40 1.97
N GLY A 137 2.93 16.75 0.84
CA GLY A 137 2.82 15.29 0.71
C GLY A 137 1.53 14.64 1.25
N GLY A 138 0.80 15.27 2.17
CA GLY A 138 -0.47 14.74 2.71
C GLY A 138 -1.70 14.99 1.84
N GLY A 139 -2.73 14.17 2.01
CA GLY A 139 -3.98 14.22 1.23
C GLY A 139 -4.99 15.28 1.67
N HIS A 140 -5.94 15.59 0.78
CA HIS A 140 -7.11 16.43 1.04
C HIS A 140 -8.37 15.57 1.14
N PHE A 141 -9.07 15.67 2.26
CA PHE A 141 -10.25 14.84 2.51
C PHE A 141 -11.46 15.68 2.92
N GLN A 142 -12.65 15.20 2.55
CA GLN A 142 -13.92 15.68 3.07
C GLN A 142 -14.58 14.56 3.87
N LEU A 143 -14.92 14.85 5.12
CA LEU A 143 -15.52 13.91 6.06
C LEU A 143 -16.91 14.40 6.44
N ARG A 144 -17.92 13.56 6.22
CA ARG A 144 -19.22 13.66 6.88
C ARG A 144 -19.36 12.54 7.88
N ILE A 145 -19.60 12.90 9.13
CA ILE A 145 -19.72 11.95 10.23
C ILE A 145 -20.91 12.28 11.12
N VAL A 146 -21.78 11.29 11.35
CA VAL A 146 -22.91 11.39 12.28
C VAL A 146 -22.70 10.42 13.42
N SER A 147 -22.70 10.89 14.67
CA SER A 147 -22.49 10.05 15.86
C SER A 147 -23.18 10.62 17.09
N GLU A 148 -23.74 9.74 17.93
CA GLU A 148 -24.29 10.07 19.26
C GLU A 148 -23.23 10.72 20.18
N ARG A 149 -21.94 10.45 19.95
CA ARG A 149 -20.84 11.05 20.70
C ARG A 149 -20.77 12.58 20.54
N PHE A 150 -21.44 13.13 19.53
CA PHE A 150 -21.51 14.56 19.28
C PHE A 150 -22.69 15.26 19.95
N ALA A 151 -23.61 14.51 20.59
CA ALA A 151 -24.79 15.07 21.24
C ALA A 151 -24.42 16.09 22.33
N GLY A 152 -25.05 17.27 22.29
CA GLY A 152 -24.80 18.37 23.24
C GLY A 152 -23.46 19.09 23.07
N LEU A 153 -22.58 18.65 22.16
CA LEU A 153 -21.31 19.31 21.88
C LEU A 153 -21.49 20.45 20.87
N LYS A 154 -20.77 21.56 21.10
CA LYS A 154 -20.66 22.65 20.13
C LYS A 154 -19.79 22.23 18.93
N PRO A 155 -19.94 22.85 17.74
CA PRO A 155 -19.22 22.43 16.52
C PRO A 155 -17.70 22.27 16.69
N VAL A 156 -17.04 23.23 17.34
CA VAL A 156 -15.58 23.18 17.59
C VAL A 156 -15.18 21.97 18.46
N ALA A 157 -16.00 21.60 19.45
CA ALA A 157 -15.73 20.45 20.30
C ALA A 157 -15.86 19.12 19.54
N ARG A 158 -16.78 19.04 18.57
CA ARG A 158 -16.92 17.88 17.68
C ARG A 158 -15.70 17.71 16.79
N HIS A 159 -15.23 18.80 16.19
CA HIS A 159 -14.03 18.79 15.34
C HIS A 159 -12.79 18.40 16.14
N ARG A 160 -12.64 18.92 17.38
CA ARG A 160 -11.57 18.50 18.29
C ARG A 160 -11.60 17.00 18.56
N LEU A 161 -12.79 16.45 18.85
CA LEU A 161 -12.93 15.01 19.08
C LEU A 161 -12.50 14.20 17.85
N VAL A 162 -12.90 14.61 16.65
CA VAL A 162 -12.46 13.98 15.39
C VAL A 162 -10.93 14.06 15.23
N TYR A 163 -10.33 15.23 15.45
CA TYR A 163 -8.88 15.39 15.35
C TYR A 163 -8.11 14.56 16.38
N GLU A 164 -8.60 14.52 17.62
CA GLU A 164 -8.02 13.72 18.70
C GLU A 164 -8.06 12.22 18.35
N THR A 165 -9.19 11.74 17.83
CA THR A 165 -9.35 10.36 17.37
C THR A 165 -8.40 10.03 16.21
N LEU A 166 -8.23 10.92 15.23
CA LEU A 166 -7.32 10.71 14.10
C LEU A 166 -5.84 10.78 14.50
N GLY A 167 -5.51 11.53 15.55
CA GLY A 167 -4.19 11.54 16.16
C GLY A 167 -3.06 11.87 15.18
N GLU A 168 -2.06 10.98 15.09
CA GLU A 168 -0.88 11.18 14.23
C GLU A 168 -1.19 11.25 12.73
N LEU A 169 -2.32 10.71 12.26
CA LEU A 169 -2.71 10.80 10.85
C LEU A 169 -2.89 12.26 10.42
N MET A 170 -3.38 13.11 11.32
CA MET A 170 -3.53 14.55 11.07
C MET A 170 -2.21 15.30 10.91
N ARG A 171 -1.10 14.71 11.37
CA ARG A 171 0.22 15.35 11.29
C ARG A 171 1.04 14.84 10.11
N ARG A 172 0.81 13.59 9.70
CA ARG A 172 1.65 12.89 8.72
C ARG A 172 0.97 12.79 7.36
N ASP A 173 -0.29 12.36 7.34
CA ASP A 173 -0.91 11.80 6.15
C ASP A 173 -2.07 12.68 5.62
N ILE A 174 -2.68 13.46 6.51
CA ILE A 174 -3.77 14.39 6.18
C ILE A 174 -3.23 15.81 6.16
N HIS A 175 -3.19 16.43 4.98
CA HIS A 175 -2.82 17.84 4.87
C HIS A 175 -4.00 18.76 5.21
N ALA A 176 -5.20 18.40 4.74
CA ALA A 176 -6.42 19.14 5.04
C ALA A 176 -7.63 18.21 5.14
N LEU A 177 -8.47 18.46 6.14
CA LEU A 177 -9.71 17.73 6.39
C LEU A 177 -10.86 18.72 6.55
N ALA A 178 -11.80 18.73 5.61
CA ALA A 178 -13.07 19.43 5.77
C ALA A 178 -14.04 18.53 6.52
N ILE A 179 -14.54 18.98 7.67
CA ILE A 179 -15.35 18.16 8.60
C ILE A 179 -16.78 18.71 8.65
N ASP A 180 -17.76 17.84 8.39
CA ASP A 180 -19.16 17.98 8.76
C ASP A 180 -19.51 16.93 9.84
N ALA A 181 -19.57 17.35 11.11
CA ALA A 181 -19.79 16.46 12.26
C ALA A 181 -21.11 16.78 12.99
N ARG A 182 -22.03 15.80 13.03
CA ARG A 182 -23.41 16.00 13.52
C ARG A 182 -23.87 14.95 14.52
N ALA A 183 -24.70 15.35 15.47
CA ALA A 183 -25.46 14.41 16.28
C ALA A 183 -26.66 13.87 15.47
N PRO A 184 -27.19 12.68 15.81
CA PRO A 184 -28.36 12.14 15.11
C PRO A 184 -29.56 13.09 15.24
N GLY A 185 -30.29 13.29 14.13
CA GLY A 185 -31.45 14.19 14.08
C GLY A 185 -31.13 15.66 13.82
N GLU A 186 -29.86 16.04 13.66
CA GLU A 186 -29.49 17.36 13.16
C GLU A 186 -29.49 17.38 11.62
N ASP A 187 -30.35 18.19 11.01
CA ASP A 187 -30.43 18.36 9.55
C ASP A 187 -29.21 19.08 8.97
N ALA A 188 -28.95 18.83 7.68
CA ALA A 188 -27.82 19.32 6.87
C ALA A 188 -27.74 20.84 6.75
#